data_AF-A0A3D6DSW4-F1
#
_entry.id   AF-A0A3D6DSW4-F1
#
_cell.length_a   1.000
_cell.length_b   1.000
_cell.length_c   1.000
_cell.angle_alpha   90.00
_cell.angle_beta   90.00
_cell.angle_gamma   90.00
#
_symmetry.space_group_name_H-M   'P 1'
#
loop_
_entity.id
_entity.type
_entity.pdbx_description
1 polymer ?
#
loop_
_entity_poly.entity_id
_entity_poly.type
_entity_poly.pdbx_seq_one_letter_code
_entity_poly.pdbx_strand_id
1 'polypeptide(L)'
;GDYAYLLHIIRSMKAGGKAACILPHGVLFRGNAEAAIRAQLVRSGILKGIIGLPANLFYGTGIPACILVLDKENATARKGVFMIDASKGLIKDGNKNRLREQDIHRIVDTFSKQADTPRYARMVPFAEIADAKNDFNLNLPRYIDSSAPEDLHDISGHLAGGIPERDLDDPDNALAPYWLVLPGVRAALFAALRPGYLRLTLPLLEVKPAILDHPEFTAFNAQASERFEHWRQAVSPQLTGFIKGGHPKALIESIAEALLATFRNAPLLDAYDIYQHLMDYWAETMQDDAYL
;
A
#
# COMPACT_ATOMS: atom_id res chain seq x y z
N GLY A 1 24.58 -19.29 -0.13
CA GLY A 1 24.85 -18.83 1.25
C GLY A 1 23.56 -18.52 1.98
N ASP A 2 22.70 -17.71 1.38
CA ASP A 2 21.42 -17.24 1.91
C ASP A 2 20.55 -18.37 2.52
N TYR A 3 20.35 -19.46 1.76
CA TYR A 3 19.58 -20.61 2.26
C TYR A 3 20.22 -21.31 3.46
N ALA A 4 21.54 -21.25 3.64
CA ALA A 4 22.18 -21.84 4.81
C ALA A 4 21.77 -21.10 6.09
N TYR A 5 21.75 -19.76 6.06
CA TYR A 5 21.26 -18.94 7.17
C TYR A 5 19.75 -19.13 7.40
N LEU A 6 18.96 -19.16 6.31
CA LEU A 6 17.52 -19.40 6.40
C LEU A 6 17.22 -20.76 7.07
N LEU A 7 17.90 -21.82 6.64
CA LEU A 7 17.75 -23.16 7.22
C LEU A 7 18.25 -23.22 8.66
N HIS A 8 19.33 -22.49 8.99
CA HIS A 8 19.79 -22.36 10.38
C HIS A 8 18.73 -21.72 11.27
N ILE A 9 18.10 -20.62 10.83
CA ILE A 9 16.98 -19.98 11.54
C ILE A 9 15.85 -20.98 11.75
N ILE A 10 15.41 -21.66 10.68
CA ILE A 10 14.33 -22.66 10.75
C ILE A 10 14.68 -23.77 11.73
N ARG A 11 15.92 -24.25 11.74
CA ARG A 11 16.37 -25.29 12.68
C ARG A 11 16.33 -24.80 14.13
N SER A 12 16.71 -23.55 14.38
CA SER A 12 16.76 -22.94 15.71
C SER A 12 15.38 -22.52 16.26
N MET A 13 14.36 -22.40 15.42
CA MET A 13 12.98 -22.11 15.84
C MET A 13 12.37 -23.27 16.65
N LYS A 14 11.71 -22.94 17.78
CA LYS A 14 10.85 -23.87 18.55
C LYS A 14 9.64 -24.33 17.71
N ALA A 15 8.94 -25.37 18.15
CA ALA A 15 7.81 -25.97 17.40
C ALA A 15 6.66 -24.97 17.09
N GLY A 16 6.37 -24.02 17.97
CA GLY A 16 5.42 -22.91 17.72
C GLY A 16 6.12 -21.57 17.40
N GLY A 17 7.41 -21.61 17.09
CA GLY A 17 8.22 -20.41 16.87
C GLY A 17 7.85 -19.69 15.58
N LYS A 18 8.04 -18.37 15.59
CA LYS A 18 7.92 -17.48 14.44
C LYS A 18 9.24 -16.75 14.23
N ALA A 19 9.56 -16.42 12.99
CA ALA A 19 10.73 -15.63 12.65
C ALA A 19 10.45 -14.76 11.42
N ALA A 20 11.17 -13.66 11.29
CA ALA A 20 11.22 -12.86 10.07
C ALA A 20 12.69 -12.65 9.72
N CYS A 21 13.05 -12.83 8.45
CA CYS A 21 14.42 -12.61 7.98
C CYS A 21 14.44 -11.86 6.66
N ILE A 22 15.36 -10.91 6.56
CA ILE A 22 15.60 -10.12 5.35
C ILE A 22 16.60 -10.87 4.47
N LEU A 23 16.25 -11.09 3.20
CA LEU A 23 17.08 -11.78 2.22
C LEU A 23 16.98 -11.08 0.85
N PRO A 24 18.02 -11.16 0.00
CA PRO A 24 17.91 -10.71 -1.38
C PRO A 24 16.84 -11.50 -2.16
N HIS A 25 16.21 -10.91 -3.17
CA HIS A 25 15.18 -11.58 -3.97
C HIS A 25 15.65 -12.90 -4.64
N GLY A 26 16.96 -13.11 -4.81
CA GLY A 26 17.49 -14.32 -5.43
C GLY A 26 16.99 -15.62 -4.77
N VAL A 27 16.74 -15.63 -3.46
CA VAL A 27 16.19 -16.81 -2.77
C VAL A 27 14.81 -17.22 -3.30
N LEU A 28 14.06 -16.28 -3.88
CA LEU A 28 12.72 -16.52 -4.39
C LEU A 28 12.71 -17.31 -5.71
N PHE A 29 13.77 -17.24 -6.51
CA PHE A 29 13.71 -17.75 -7.88
C PHE A 29 14.99 -18.44 -8.40
N ARG A 30 16.13 -18.37 -7.71
CA ARG A 30 17.35 -19.05 -8.17
C ARG A 30 17.14 -20.56 -8.26
N GLY A 31 17.73 -21.17 -9.30
CA GLY A 31 17.55 -22.57 -9.66
C GLY A 31 18.41 -23.57 -8.87
N ASN A 32 18.62 -24.75 -9.44
CA ASN A 32 19.49 -25.81 -8.91
C ASN A 32 19.13 -26.22 -7.48
N ALA A 33 20.14 -26.39 -6.60
CA ALA A 33 19.95 -26.80 -5.22
C ALA A 33 19.01 -25.86 -4.43
N GLU A 34 19.03 -24.54 -4.72
CA GLU A 34 18.14 -23.59 -4.05
C GLU A 34 16.67 -23.81 -4.42
N ALA A 35 16.37 -24.26 -5.65
CA ALA A 35 15.01 -24.60 -6.05
C ALA A 35 14.47 -25.80 -5.27
N ALA A 36 15.28 -26.84 -5.06
CA ALA A 36 14.88 -27.99 -4.26
C ALA A 36 14.60 -27.61 -2.79
N ILE A 37 15.45 -26.76 -2.20
CA ILE A 37 15.25 -26.27 -0.83
C ILE A 37 13.98 -25.41 -0.74
N ARG A 38 13.76 -24.53 -1.73
CA ARG A 38 12.56 -23.68 -1.79
C ARG A 38 11.28 -24.49 -1.89
N ALA A 39 11.25 -25.51 -2.76
CA ALA A 39 10.11 -26.39 -2.88
C ALA A 39 9.80 -27.09 -1.56
N GLN A 40 10.82 -27.56 -0.83
CA GLN A 40 10.63 -28.18 0.47
C GLN A 40 10.16 -27.19 1.54
N LEU A 41 10.68 -25.96 1.54
CA LEU A 41 10.24 -24.89 2.43
C LEU A 41 8.74 -24.59 2.23
N VAL A 42 8.29 -24.45 0.99
CA VAL A 42 6.87 -24.23 0.67
C VAL A 42 6.02 -25.43 1.08
N ARG A 43 6.43 -26.66 0.75
CA ARG A 43 5.69 -27.90 1.10
C ARG A 43 5.58 -28.12 2.61
N SER A 44 6.58 -27.71 3.39
CA SER A 44 6.53 -27.79 4.85
C SER A 44 5.47 -26.87 5.47
N GLY A 45 4.98 -25.89 4.70
CA GLY A 45 4.09 -24.85 5.16
C GLY A 45 4.75 -23.81 6.06
N ILE A 46 6.02 -23.94 6.44
CA ILE A 46 6.69 -23.02 7.38
C ILE A 46 6.76 -21.59 6.83
N LEU A 47 6.89 -21.42 5.51
CA LEU A 47 6.84 -20.11 4.88
C LEU A 47 5.41 -19.56 4.94
N LYS A 48 5.16 -18.60 5.83
CA LYS A 48 3.86 -17.99 6.04
C LYS A 48 3.60 -16.85 5.05
N GLY A 49 4.65 -16.10 4.72
CA GLY A 49 4.50 -15.00 3.79
C GLY A 49 5.81 -14.38 3.32
N ILE A 50 5.69 -13.54 2.30
CA ILE A 50 6.79 -12.86 1.61
C ILE A 50 6.40 -11.40 1.46
N ILE A 51 7.28 -10.49 1.87
CA ILE A 51 7.10 -9.05 1.71
C ILE A 51 8.24 -8.54 0.84
N GLY A 52 7.96 -8.15 -0.39
CA GLY A 52 8.92 -7.49 -1.28
C GLY A 52 9.11 -6.03 -0.86
N LEU A 53 10.35 -5.62 -0.67
CA LEU A 53 10.70 -4.26 -0.26
C LEU A 53 11.21 -3.45 -1.45
N PRO A 54 11.20 -2.11 -1.35
CA PRO A 54 11.83 -1.24 -2.33
C PRO A 54 13.31 -1.54 -2.56
N ALA A 55 13.78 -1.25 -3.77
CA ALA A 55 15.21 -1.19 -4.09
C ALA A 55 15.90 -0.04 -3.35
N ASN A 56 17.23 -0.02 -3.33
CA ASN A 56 18.05 1.06 -2.72
C ASN A 56 17.75 1.40 -1.25
N LEU A 57 17.23 0.45 -0.47
CA LEU A 57 16.85 0.65 0.94
C LEU A 57 18.04 0.46 1.89
N PHE A 58 18.98 -0.43 1.55
CA PHE A 58 20.12 -0.76 2.40
C PHE A 58 21.40 0.01 2.00
N TYR A 59 22.27 0.26 2.97
CA TYR A 59 23.63 0.72 2.70
C TYR A 59 24.45 -0.37 1.99
N GLY A 60 25.34 0.01 1.07
CA GLY A 60 26.25 -0.91 0.39
C GLY A 60 25.67 -1.72 -0.79
N THR A 61 24.36 -1.70 -1.03
CA THR A 61 23.74 -2.34 -2.21
C THR A 61 22.48 -1.61 -2.67
N GLY A 62 22.21 -1.65 -3.98
CA GLY A 62 20.97 -1.15 -4.57
C GLY A 62 19.91 -2.22 -4.82
N ILE A 63 20.27 -3.49 -4.61
CA ILE A 63 19.42 -4.63 -4.93
C ILE A 63 18.18 -4.66 -4.02
N PRO A 64 16.98 -4.92 -4.56
CA PRO A 64 15.78 -5.11 -3.74
C PRO A 64 15.89 -6.35 -2.84
N ALA A 65 15.36 -6.22 -1.63
CA ALA A 65 15.30 -7.30 -0.65
C ALA A 65 13.84 -7.70 -0.37
N CYS A 66 13.67 -8.87 0.23
CA CYS A 66 12.39 -9.34 0.72
C CYS A 66 12.50 -9.77 2.18
N ILE A 67 11.38 -9.73 2.88
CA ILE A 67 11.23 -10.34 4.20
C ILE A 67 10.51 -11.66 4.00
N LEU A 68 11.13 -12.77 4.44
CA LEU A 68 10.43 -14.04 4.59
C LEU A 68 9.90 -14.13 6.02
N VAL A 69 8.59 -14.32 6.15
CA VAL A 69 7.92 -14.56 7.42
C VAL A 69 7.73 -16.07 7.58
N LEU A 70 8.32 -16.62 8.63
CA LEU A 70 8.34 -18.04 8.95
C LEU A 70 7.49 -18.31 10.18
N ASP A 71 6.67 -19.34 10.12
CA ASP A 71 5.77 -19.71 11.21
C ASP A 71 5.60 -21.23 11.25
N LYS A 72 6.17 -21.87 12.28
CA LYS A 72 6.01 -23.32 12.47
C LYS A 72 4.65 -23.68 13.08
N GLU A 73 3.97 -22.72 13.71
CA GLU A 73 2.64 -22.94 14.24
C GLU A 73 1.66 -23.19 13.09
N ASN A 74 0.92 -24.29 13.20
CA ASN A 74 -0.07 -24.73 12.21
C ASN A 74 0.46 -24.84 10.77
N ALA A 75 1.78 -25.06 10.61
CA ALA A 75 2.41 -25.10 9.29
C ALA A 75 1.80 -26.16 8.36
N THR A 76 1.49 -27.34 8.88
CA THR A 76 0.89 -28.44 8.10
C THR A 76 -0.53 -28.16 7.60
N ALA A 77 -1.26 -27.23 8.24
CA ALA A 77 -2.60 -26.83 7.82
C ALA A 77 -2.59 -25.63 6.85
N ARG A 78 -1.42 -25.04 6.59
CA ARG A 78 -1.29 -23.82 5.79
C ARG A 78 -1.51 -24.13 4.30
N LYS A 79 -2.41 -23.37 3.66
CA LYS A 79 -2.86 -23.62 2.28
C LYS A 79 -2.12 -22.81 1.22
N GLY A 80 -1.22 -21.91 1.61
CA GLY A 80 -0.58 -20.97 0.72
C GLY A 80 0.40 -20.04 1.43
N VAL A 81 0.93 -19.08 0.67
CA VAL A 81 1.88 -18.08 1.14
C VAL A 81 1.26 -16.71 0.92
N PHE A 82 1.16 -15.90 1.98
CA PHE A 82 0.65 -14.53 1.84
C PHE A 82 1.76 -13.63 1.28
N MET A 83 1.53 -13.04 0.12
CA MET A 83 2.54 -12.24 -0.57
C MET A 83 2.13 -10.76 -0.59
N ILE A 84 3.10 -9.87 -0.35
CA ILE A 84 2.96 -8.42 -0.44
C ILE A 84 4.07 -7.88 -1.34
N ASP A 85 3.72 -7.10 -2.35
CA ASP A 85 4.65 -6.27 -3.13
C ASP A 85 4.60 -4.83 -2.64
N ALA A 86 5.47 -4.49 -1.68
CA ALA A 86 5.62 -3.15 -1.14
C ALA A 86 6.74 -2.35 -1.84
N SER A 87 7.19 -2.78 -3.03
CA SER A 87 8.32 -2.17 -3.73
C SER A 87 8.12 -0.69 -4.11
N LYS A 88 6.86 -0.23 -4.18
CA LYS A 88 6.49 1.15 -4.53
C LYS A 88 6.24 2.07 -3.34
N GLY A 89 6.03 1.54 -2.14
CA GLY A 89 5.80 2.34 -0.93
C GLY A 89 7.11 2.85 -0.38
N LEU A 90 7.53 4.05 -0.79
CA LEU A 90 8.78 4.66 -0.37
C LEU A 90 8.77 6.18 -0.53
N ILE A 91 9.71 6.83 0.14
CA ILE A 91 10.17 8.18 -0.20
C ILE A 91 11.63 8.12 -0.66
N LYS A 92 11.98 8.94 -1.65
CA LYS A 92 13.38 9.14 -2.03
C LYS A 92 14.08 10.00 -0.97
N ASP A 93 15.23 9.54 -0.52
CA ASP A 93 16.09 10.20 0.46
C ASP A 93 17.52 10.25 -0.10
N GLY A 94 17.79 11.31 -0.87
CA GLY A 94 19.02 11.43 -1.66
C GLY A 94 19.18 10.26 -2.65
N ASN A 95 20.27 9.51 -2.49
CA ASN A 95 20.60 8.34 -3.32
C ASN A 95 19.98 7.03 -2.79
N LYS A 96 19.15 7.11 -1.75
CA LYS A 96 18.52 5.96 -1.09
C LYS A 96 17.01 6.11 -1.08
N ASN A 97 16.34 4.99 -0.82
CA ASN A 97 14.91 4.97 -0.57
C ASN A 97 14.69 4.68 0.92
N ARG A 98 13.71 5.35 1.51
CA ARG A 98 13.29 5.16 2.90
C ARG A 98 11.83 4.73 2.93
N LEU A 99 11.50 3.80 3.82
CA LEU A 99 10.10 3.53 4.16
C LEU A 99 9.60 4.63 5.09
N ARG A 100 8.45 5.22 4.75
CA ARG A 100 7.74 6.12 5.64
C ARG A 100 6.98 5.32 6.70
N GLU A 101 6.51 5.97 7.75
CA GLU A 101 5.71 5.33 8.80
C GLU A 101 4.43 4.72 8.22
N GLN A 102 3.79 5.42 7.26
CA GLN A 102 2.64 4.90 6.53
C GLN A 102 2.93 3.62 5.74
N ASP A 103 4.12 3.51 5.14
CA ASP A 103 4.49 2.36 4.32
C ASP A 103 4.66 1.13 5.22
N ILE A 104 5.33 1.30 6.37
CA ILE A 104 5.53 0.25 7.37
C ILE A 104 4.18 -0.19 7.93
N HIS A 105 3.34 0.77 8.33
CA HIS A 105 2.04 0.50 8.93
C HIS A 105 1.14 -0.28 7.97
N ARG A 106 1.01 0.18 6.72
CA ARG A 106 0.24 -0.51 5.68
C ARG A 106 0.70 -1.94 5.45
N ILE A 107 2.01 -2.21 5.42
CA ILE A 107 2.56 -3.56 5.31
C ILE A 107 2.11 -4.42 6.50
N VAL A 108 2.28 -3.92 7.73
CA VAL A 108 1.93 -4.65 8.96
C VAL A 108 0.43 -4.93 9.03
N ASP A 109 -0.40 -3.94 8.74
CA ASP A 109 -1.86 -4.04 8.72
C ASP A 109 -2.33 -5.08 7.70
N THR A 110 -1.82 -4.99 6.47
CA THR A 110 -2.15 -5.90 5.37
C THR A 110 -1.73 -7.33 5.70
N PHE A 111 -0.52 -7.51 6.24
CA PHE A 111 -0.01 -8.83 6.60
C PHE A 111 -0.77 -9.46 7.77
N SER A 112 -1.05 -8.66 8.80
CA SER A 112 -1.72 -9.15 10.02
C SER A 112 -3.16 -9.56 9.76
N LYS A 113 -3.87 -8.80 8.90
CA LYS A 113 -5.24 -9.12 8.48
C LYS A 113 -5.29 -10.15 7.35
N GLN A 114 -4.17 -10.41 6.69
CA GLN A 114 -4.08 -11.17 5.44
C GLN A 114 -5.09 -10.67 4.38
N ALA A 115 -5.24 -9.35 4.29
CA ALA A 115 -6.22 -8.72 3.42
C ALA A 115 -5.74 -8.74 1.96
N ASP A 116 -6.52 -9.35 1.08
CA ASP A 116 -6.28 -9.26 -0.36
C ASP A 116 -6.46 -7.81 -0.81
N THR A 117 -5.38 -7.23 -1.37
CA THR A 117 -5.37 -5.85 -1.86
C THR A 117 -4.91 -5.87 -3.32
N PRO A 118 -5.77 -5.45 -4.28
CA PRO A 118 -5.42 -5.47 -5.70
C PRO A 118 -4.06 -4.83 -5.97
N ARG A 119 -3.25 -5.48 -6.81
CA ARG A 119 -1.90 -5.03 -7.21
C ARG A 119 -0.88 -4.85 -6.07
N TYR A 120 -1.21 -5.23 -4.84
CA TYR A 120 -0.37 -5.02 -3.66
C TYR A 120 -0.16 -6.28 -2.83
N ALA A 121 -1.22 -7.02 -2.51
CA ALA A 121 -1.11 -8.21 -1.66
C ALA A 121 -2.17 -9.26 -2.02
N ARG A 122 -1.78 -10.54 -1.94
CA ARG A 122 -2.75 -11.64 -1.99
C ARG A 122 -2.27 -12.91 -1.30
N MET A 123 -3.22 -13.74 -0.87
CA MET A 123 -2.94 -15.13 -0.53
C MET A 123 -2.70 -15.95 -1.81
N VAL A 124 -1.49 -16.48 -2.00
CA VAL A 124 -1.17 -17.36 -3.13
C VAL A 124 -1.31 -18.82 -2.70
N PRO A 125 -2.25 -19.60 -3.26
CA PRO A 125 -2.44 -20.99 -2.90
C PRO A 125 -1.23 -21.86 -3.24
N PHE A 126 -1.00 -22.90 -2.44
CA PHE A 126 0.06 -23.89 -2.69
C PHE A 126 -0.03 -24.48 -4.10
N ALA A 127 -1.24 -24.78 -4.57
CA ALA A 127 -1.47 -25.34 -5.91
C ALA A 127 -0.99 -24.39 -7.02
N GLU A 128 -1.17 -23.08 -6.86
CA GLU A 128 -0.69 -22.08 -7.82
C GLU A 128 0.85 -21.98 -7.81
N ILE A 129 1.47 -22.09 -6.63
CA ILE A 129 2.93 -22.09 -6.47
C ILE A 129 3.56 -23.36 -7.07
N ALA A 130 2.91 -24.51 -6.89
CA ALA A 130 3.39 -25.82 -7.33
C ALA A 130 3.07 -26.13 -8.80
N ASP A 131 2.22 -25.33 -9.46
CA ASP A 131 1.90 -25.48 -10.87
C ASP A 131 3.15 -25.41 -11.76
N ALA A 132 3.16 -26.14 -12.87
CA ALA A 132 4.32 -26.20 -13.78
C ALA A 132 4.74 -24.82 -14.33
N LYS A 133 3.81 -23.86 -14.43
CA LYS A 133 4.11 -22.48 -14.84
C LYS A 133 4.99 -21.73 -13.83
N ASN A 134 4.83 -22.05 -12.55
CA ASN A 134 5.56 -21.41 -11.46
C ASN A 134 6.71 -22.27 -10.94
N ASP A 135 6.57 -23.59 -10.85
CA ASP A 135 7.59 -24.54 -10.39
C ASP A 135 8.30 -24.06 -9.10
N PHE A 136 7.48 -23.70 -8.10
CA PHE A 136 7.93 -23.13 -6.83
C PHE A 136 8.72 -21.82 -6.96
N ASN A 137 8.74 -21.14 -8.10
CA ASN A 137 9.31 -19.80 -8.26
C ASN A 137 8.43 -18.79 -7.51
N LEU A 138 9.00 -18.15 -6.49
CA LEU A 138 8.30 -17.22 -5.60
C LEU A 138 8.52 -15.75 -5.98
N ASN A 139 8.96 -15.47 -7.22
CA ASN A 139 9.14 -14.09 -7.67
C ASN A 139 7.79 -13.36 -7.70
N LEU A 140 7.67 -12.28 -6.92
CA LEU A 140 6.41 -11.56 -6.68
C LEU A 140 5.63 -11.16 -7.96
N PRO A 141 6.27 -10.64 -9.03
CA PRO A 141 5.56 -10.27 -10.26
C PRO A 141 4.86 -11.42 -11.00
N ARG A 142 5.14 -12.69 -10.63
CA ARG A 142 4.40 -13.84 -11.17
C ARG A 142 2.99 -13.97 -10.59
N TYR A 143 2.76 -13.38 -9.42
CA TYR A 143 1.55 -13.52 -8.62
C TYR A 143 0.82 -12.20 -8.44
N ILE A 144 1.56 -11.09 -8.38
CA ILE A 144 1.02 -9.75 -8.17
C ILE A 144 1.48 -8.88 -9.33
N ASP A 145 0.53 -8.48 -10.18
CA ASP A 145 0.78 -7.46 -11.18
C ASP A 145 0.67 -6.08 -10.54
N SER A 146 1.83 -5.53 -10.19
CA SER A 146 1.94 -4.17 -9.66
C SER A 146 2.16 -3.13 -10.75
N SER A 147 2.12 -3.48 -12.04
CA SER A 147 2.34 -2.51 -13.12
C SER A 147 1.23 -1.44 -13.16
N ALA A 148 1.58 -0.24 -13.62
CA ALA A 148 0.57 0.77 -13.95
C ALA A 148 -0.17 0.32 -15.22
N PRO A 149 -1.49 0.57 -15.33
CA PRO A 149 -2.19 0.37 -16.60
C PRO A 149 -1.45 1.11 -17.72
N GLU A 150 -1.43 0.52 -18.91
CA GLU A 150 -0.89 1.17 -20.09
C GLU A 150 -1.77 2.38 -20.45
N ASP A 151 -1.12 3.48 -20.84
CA ASP A 151 -1.83 4.65 -21.38
C ASP A 151 -2.26 4.34 -22.82
N LEU A 152 -3.58 4.20 -23.01
CA LEU A 152 -4.15 3.77 -24.29
C LEU A 152 -4.38 4.95 -25.22
N HIS A 153 -3.48 5.13 -26.18
CA HIS A 153 -3.67 6.14 -27.24
C HIS A 153 -4.96 5.90 -28.05
N ASP A 154 -5.72 6.98 -28.28
CA ASP A 154 -6.94 6.94 -29.08
C ASP A 154 -6.77 7.71 -30.40
N ILE A 155 -6.56 6.96 -31.49
CA ILE A 155 -6.32 7.53 -32.82
C ILE A 155 -7.46 8.45 -33.26
N SER A 156 -8.71 8.03 -33.03
CA SER A 156 -9.89 8.80 -33.42
C SER A 156 -10.03 10.10 -32.62
N GLY A 157 -9.69 10.10 -31.33
CA GLY A 157 -9.56 11.29 -30.48
C GLY A 157 -8.46 12.23 -30.98
N HIS A 158 -7.31 11.70 -31.38
CA HIS A 158 -6.23 12.51 -31.97
C HIS A 158 -6.63 13.18 -33.29
N LEU A 159 -7.38 12.49 -34.15
CA LEU A 159 -7.76 13.00 -35.47
C LEU A 159 -8.97 13.93 -35.43
N ALA A 160 -9.98 13.60 -34.64
CA ALA A 160 -11.28 14.28 -34.65
C ALA A 160 -11.62 15.01 -33.34
N GLY A 161 -10.67 15.08 -32.40
CA GLY A 161 -10.86 15.68 -31.07
C GLY A 161 -11.83 14.89 -30.19
N GLY A 162 -12.01 15.36 -28.95
CA GLY A 162 -12.87 14.71 -27.95
C GLY A 162 -12.11 13.77 -27.02
N ILE A 163 -12.72 13.49 -25.87
CA ILE A 163 -12.17 12.66 -24.79
C ILE A 163 -12.90 11.31 -24.84
N PRO A 164 -12.22 10.18 -25.04
CA PRO A 164 -12.86 8.86 -25.01
C PRO A 164 -13.62 8.63 -23.69
N GLU A 165 -14.83 8.07 -23.76
CA GLU A 165 -15.61 7.76 -22.55
C GLU A 165 -14.87 6.82 -21.59
N ARG A 166 -14.11 5.87 -22.12
CA ARG A 166 -13.27 4.95 -21.33
C ARG A 166 -12.21 5.68 -20.48
N ASP A 167 -11.74 6.85 -20.91
CA ASP A 167 -10.71 7.61 -20.19
C ASP A 167 -11.30 8.41 -19.01
N LEU A 168 -12.63 8.40 -18.85
CA LEU A 168 -13.34 9.08 -17.78
C LEU A 168 -14.18 8.14 -16.92
N ASP A 169 -14.92 7.21 -17.54
CA ASP A 169 -15.98 6.45 -16.89
C ASP A 169 -15.68 4.94 -16.75
N ASP A 170 -14.54 4.46 -17.25
CA ASP A 170 -14.12 3.06 -17.02
C ASP A 170 -13.93 2.82 -15.51
N PRO A 171 -14.52 1.76 -14.91
CA PRO A 171 -14.39 1.45 -13.49
C PRO A 171 -12.93 1.32 -13.01
N ASP A 172 -12.01 0.93 -13.89
CA ASP A 172 -10.58 0.79 -13.58
C ASP A 172 -9.79 2.10 -13.79
N ASN A 173 -10.46 3.18 -14.22
CA ASN A 173 -9.85 4.50 -14.39
C ASN A 173 -9.62 5.21 -13.04
N ALA A 174 -8.55 5.99 -12.95
CA ALA A 174 -8.22 6.77 -11.76
C ALA A 174 -9.30 7.79 -11.35
N LEU A 175 -10.15 8.24 -12.28
CA LEU A 175 -11.24 9.18 -12.03
C LEU A 175 -12.52 8.51 -11.53
N ALA A 176 -12.69 7.19 -11.70
CA ALA A 176 -13.91 6.48 -11.33
C ALA A 176 -14.30 6.66 -9.84
N PRO A 177 -13.38 6.59 -8.86
CA PRO A 177 -13.72 6.86 -7.46
C PRO A 177 -14.30 8.25 -7.24
N TYR A 178 -13.81 9.26 -7.97
CA TYR A 178 -14.30 10.64 -7.86
C TYR A 178 -15.73 10.74 -8.36
N TRP A 179 -16.09 10.07 -9.45
CA TRP A 179 -17.45 10.11 -10.00
C TRP A 179 -18.48 9.37 -9.15
N LEU A 180 -18.05 8.39 -8.35
CA LEU A 180 -18.92 7.77 -7.34
C LEU A 180 -19.31 8.73 -6.22
N VAL A 181 -18.44 9.70 -5.90
CA VAL A 181 -18.61 10.63 -4.78
C VAL A 181 -19.15 11.99 -5.25
N LEU A 182 -18.76 12.40 -6.46
CA LEU A 182 -19.03 13.70 -7.06
C LEU A 182 -19.67 13.53 -8.47
N PRO A 183 -20.79 12.81 -8.62
CA PRO A 183 -21.40 12.55 -9.92
C PRO A 183 -21.91 13.84 -10.60
N GLY A 184 -22.37 14.81 -9.83
CA GLY A 184 -22.78 16.13 -10.33
C GLY A 184 -21.59 16.92 -10.90
N VAL A 185 -20.41 16.83 -10.28
CA VAL A 185 -19.17 17.42 -10.85
C VAL A 185 -18.87 16.79 -12.21
N ARG A 186 -18.94 15.46 -12.34
CA ARG A 186 -18.74 14.76 -13.61
C ARG A 186 -19.72 15.23 -14.69
N ALA A 187 -21.00 15.40 -14.33
CA ALA A 187 -22.04 15.89 -15.23
C ALA A 187 -21.85 17.37 -15.61
N ALA A 188 -21.36 18.18 -14.67
CA ALA A 188 -21.08 19.59 -14.89
C ALA A 188 -19.89 19.81 -15.84
N LEU A 189 -18.86 18.95 -15.78
CA LEU A 189 -17.63 19.09 -16.55
C LEU A 189 -17.69 18.50 -17.96
N PHE A 190 -18.46 17.44 -18.18
CA PHE A 190 -18.40 16.66 -19.42
C PHE A 190 -19.78 16.43 -20.04
N ALA A 191 -19.87 16.65 -21.36
CA ALA A 191 -21.05 16.38 -22.16
C ALA A 191 -20.72 15.54 -23.39
N ALA A 192 -21.71 14.81 -23.90
CA ALA A 192 -21.57 14.03 -25.13
C ALA A 192 -21.15 14.92 -26.31
N LEU A 193 -20.11 14.49 -27.04
CA LEU A 193 -19.67 15.11 -28.28
C LEU A 193 -20.13 14.30 -29.50
N ARG A 194 -19.88 13.00 -29.48
CA ARG A 194 -20.26 12.00 -30.49
C ARG A 194 -20.25 10.60 -29.84
N PRO A 195 -20.74 9.52 -30.49
CA PRO A 195 -20.77 8.20 -29.88
C PRO A 195 -19.39 7.78 -29.35
N GLY A 196 -19.29 7.50 -28.04
CA GLY A 196 -18.06 7.08 -27.36
C GLY A 196 -17.09 8.21 -26.98
N TYR A 197 -17.45 9.48 -27.21
CA TYR A 197 -16.59 10.64 -26.93
C TYR A 197 -17.33 11.77 -26.24
N LEU A 198 -16.64 12.36 -25.27
CA LEU A 198 -17.07 13.49 -24.47
C LEU A 198 -16.29 14.75 -24.86
N ARG A 199 -16.82 15.91 -24.45
CA ARG A 199 -16.12 17.19 -24.48
C ARG A 199 -16.22 17.86 -23.12
N LEU A 200 -15.26 18.72 -22.81
CA LEU A 200 -15.44 19.68 -21.72
C LEU A 200 -16.61 20.62 -22.06
N THR A 201 -17.44 20.88 -21.07
CA THR A 201 -18.54 21.87 -21.12
C THR A 201 -18.05 23.29 -20.85
N LEU A 202 -16.90 23.42 -20.18
CA LEU A 202 -16.33 24.67 -19.70
C LEU A 202 -14.95 24.95 -20.33
N PRO A 203 -14.54 26.22 -20.45
CA PRO A 203 -13.16 26.59 -20.76
C PRO A 203 -12.17 26.04 -19.73
N LEU A 204 -10.93 25.73 -20.14
CA LEU A 204 -9.90 25.14 -19.27
C LEU A 204 -9.63 25.93 -17.99
N LEU A 205 -9.67 27.26 -18.06
CA LEU A 205 -9.45 28.14 -16.91
C LEU A 205 -10.59 28.09 -15.89
N GLU A 206 -11.79 27.67 -16.31
CA GLU A 206 -12.99 27.60 -15.47
C GLU A 206 -13.19 26.22 -14.85
N VAL A 207 -12.50 25.18 -15.33
CA VAL A 207 -12.62 23.80 -14.81
C VAL A 207 -12.30 23.74 -13.31
N LYS A 208 -11.17 24.32 -12.88
CA LYS A 208 -10.78 24.28 -11.47
C LYS A 208 -11.76 25.03 -10.56
N PRO A 209 -12.13 26.30 -10.84
CA PRO A 209 -13.18 26.99 -10.11
C PRO A 209 -14.49 26.20 -10.05
N ALA A 210 -14.95 25.66 -11.19
CA ALA A 210 -16.18 24.89 -11.25
C ALA A 210 -16.17 23.63 -10.36
N ILE A 211 -15.03 22.96 -10.22
CA ILE A 211 -14.87 21.84 -9.27
C ILE A 211 -14.91 22.36 -7.83
N LEU A 212 -14.10 23.37 -7.50
CA LEU A 212 -13.93 23.86 -6.12
C LEU A 212 -15.21 24.49 -5.55
N ASP A 213 -15.98 25.15 -6.41
CA ASP A 213 -17.23 25.83 -6.03
C ASP A 213 -18.46 24.90 -6.14
N HIS A 214 -18.30 23.66 -6.63
CA HIS A 214 -19.42 22.74 -6.77
C HIS A 214 -20.00 22.34 -5.40
N PRO A 215 -21.34 22.27 -5.23
CA PRO A 215 -21.97 21.89 -3.97
C PRO A 215 -21.51 20.52 -3.44
N GLU A 216 -21.30 19.53 -4.32
CA GLU A 216 -20.82 18.21 -3.89
C GLU A 216 -19.36 18.26 -3.37
N PHE A 217 -18.49 19.03 -4.01
CA PHE A 217 -17.09 19.16 -3.58
C PHE A 217 -16.99 19.93 -2.26
N THR A 218 -17.75 21.01 -2.12
CA THR A 218 -17.81 21.78 -0.87
C THR A 218 -18.39 20.95 0.28
N ALA A 219 -19.44 20.16 0.03
CA ALA A 219 -20.00 19.22 1.01
C ALA A 219 -18.98 18.11 1.39
N PHE A 220 -18.27 17.55 0.42
CA PHE A 220 -17.20 16.58 0.65
C PHE A 220 -16.10 17.16 1.56
N ASN A 221 -15.63 18.37 1.28
CA ASN A 221 -14.61 19.04 2.08
C ASN A 221 -15.10 19.36 3.51
N ALA A 222 -16.37 19.77 3.65
CA ALA A 222 -16.99 20.00 4.96
C ALA A 222 -17.04 18.71 5.80
N GLN A 223 -17.42 17.57 5.20
CA GLN A 223 -17.41 16.27 5.87
C GLN A 223 -15.99 15.84 6.30
N ALA A 224 -14.98 16.05 5.45
CA ALA A 224 -13.60 15.77 5.80
C ALA A 224 -13.12 16.62 7.00
N SER A 225 -13.50 17.91 7.00
CA SER A 225 -13.19 18.85 8.09
C SER A 225 -13.88 18.46 9.39
N GLU A 226 -15.15 18.06 9.34
CA GLU A 226 -15.90 17.58 10.51
C GLU A 226 -15.28 16.32 11.12
N ARG A 227 -14.86 15.36 10.28
CA ARG A 227 -14.14 14.15 10.74
C ARG A 227 -12.84 14.51 11.45
N PHE A 228 -12.06 15.42 10.89
CA PHE A 228 -10.83 15.90 11.50
C PHE A 228 -11.10 16.59 12.83
N GLU A 229 -12.12 17.44 12.90
CA GLU A 229 -12.50 18.15 14.12
C GLU A 229 -12.96 17.19 15.22
N HIS A 230 -13.71 16.15 14.87
CA HIS A 230 -14.08 15.09 15.81
C HIS A 230 -12.83 14.37 16.37
N TRP A 231 -11.89 13.98 15.52
CA TRP A 231 -10.63 13.40 15.96
C TRP A 231 -9.86 14.36 16.87
N ARG A 232 -9.73 15.64 16.47
CA ARG A 232 -9.02 16.68 17.23
C ARG A 232 -9.60 16.82 18.63
N GLN A 233 -10.93 16.88 18.76
CA GLN A 233 -11.62 16.96 20.06
C GLN A 233 -11.36 15.72 20.91
N ALA A 234 -11.36 14.53 20.30
CA ALA A 234 -11.12 13.27 21.00
C ALA A 234 -9.68 13.12 21.53
N VAL A 235 -8.67 13.61 20.80
CA VAL A 235 -7.26 13.50 21.19
C VAL A 235 -6.75 14.67 22.03
N SER A 236 -7.42 15.84 22.00
CA SER A 236 -7.01 17.04 22.73
C SER A 236 -6.73 16.80 24.23
N PRO A 237 -7.58 16.05 24.99
CA PRO A 237 -7.30 15.78 26.40
C PRO A 237 -6.00 15.00 26.64
N GLN A 238 -5.61 14.11 25.72
CA GLN A 238 -4.36 13.35 25.82
C GLN A 238 -3.15 14.26 25.61
N LEU A 239 -3.24 15.18 24.65
CA LEU A 239 -2.18 16.16 24.36
C LEU A 239 -2.02 17.17 25.50
N THR A 240 -3.11 17.77 25.98
CA THR A 240 -3.06 18.78 27.05
C THR A 240 -2.77 18.19 28.43
N GLY A 241 -3.07 16.90 28.62
CA GLY A 241 -2.79 16.17 29.86
C GLY A 241 -1.41 15.53 29.90
N PHE A 242 -0.58 15.70 28.87
CA PHE A 242 0.76 15.13 28.84
C PHE A 242 1.68 15.85 29.83
N ILE A 243 2.35 15.07 30.69
CA ILE A 243 3.21 15.57 31.78
C ILE A 243 4.62 15.00 31.68
N LYS A 244 5.54 15.65 32.41
CA LYS A 244 6.92 15.18 32.57
C LYS A 244 6.98 13.73 33.05
N GLY A 245 7.79 12.91 32.39
CA GLY A 245 7.87 11.46 32.62
C GLY A 245 6.83 10.64 31.86
N GLY A 246 6.02 11.28 31.02
CA GLY A 246 5.16 10.60 30.06
C GLY A 246 5.95 9.81 29.01
N HIS A 247 5.23 9.10 28.15
CA HIS A 247 5.80 8.27 27.09
C HIS A 247 5.44 8.85 25.71
N PRO A 248 6.28 9.74 25.13
CA PRO A 248 5.96 10.43 23.86
C PRO A 248 5.63 9.47 22.72
N LYS A 249 6.34 8.33 22.63
CA LYS A 249 6.10 7.31 21.61
C LYS A 249 4.70 6.70 21.71
N ALA A 250 4.25 6.38 22.92
CA ALA A 250 2.92 5.81 23.13
C ALA A 250 1.83 6.86 22.85
N LEU A 251 2.10 8.14 23.13
CA LEU A 251 1.18 9.23 22.80
C LEU A 251 1.00 9.37 21.29
N ILE A 252 2.08 9.52 20.51
CA ILE A 252 1.98 9.66 19.05
C ILE A 252 1.34 8.43 18.40
N GLU A 253 1.70 7.22 18.86
CA GLU A 253 1.09 5.99 18.38
C GLU A 253 -0.43 6.01 18.60
N SER A 254 -0.88 6.32 19.82
CA SER A 254 -2.32 6.42 20.16
C SER A 254 -3.07 7.41 19.28
N ILE A 255 -2.57 8.65 19.14
CA ILE A 255 -3.28 9.69 18.38
C ILE A 255 -3.25 9.43 16.87
N ALA A 256 -2.18 8.84 16.35
CA ALA A 256 -2.03 8.50 14.95
C ALA A 256 -2.92 7.31 14.55
N GLU A 257 -3.02 6.28 15.41
CA GLU A 257 -4.00 5.20 15.22
C GLU A 257 -5.44 5.72 15.24
N ALA A 258 -5.76 6.64 16.15
CA ALA A 258 -7.08 7.27 16.20
C ALA A 258 -7.38 8.07 14.92
N LEU A 259 -6.37 8.74 14.34
CA LEU A 259 -6.51 9.50 13.09
C LEU A 259 -6.76 8.54 11.91
N LEU A 260 -5.93 7.50 11.79
CA LEU A 260 -6.06 6.48 10.77
C LEU A 260 -7.44 5.80 10.84
N ALA A 261 -7.91 5.46 12.05
CA ALA A 261 -9.23 4.88 12.25
C ALA A 261 -10.37 5.82 11.82
N THR A 262 -10.24 7.12 12.09
CA THR A 262 -11.25 8.14 11.73
C THR A 262 -11.41 8.28 10.22
N PHE A 263 -10.30 8.16 9.48
CA PHE A 263 -10.29 8.33 8.02
C PHE A 263 -10.34 7.03 7.22
N ARG A 264 -10.28 5.85 7.87
CA ARG A 264 -10.25 4.54 7.19
C ARG A 264 -11.35 4.33 6.14
N ASN A 265 -12.54 4.88 6.39
CA ASN A 265 -13.69 4.76 5.49
C ASN A 265 -14.07 6.11 4.85
N ALA A 266 -13.18 7.10 4.88
CA ALA A 266 -13.43 8.38 4.23
C ALA A 266 -13.26 8.19 2.70
N PRO A 267 -14.27 8.54 1.89
CA PRO A 267 -14.14 8.43 0.44
C PRO A 267 -13.03 9.36 -0.07
N LEU A 268 -12.34 8.97 -1.15
CA LEU A 268 -11.28 9.75 -1.83
C LEU A 268 -10.03 10.11 -1.00
N LEU A 269 -10.01 9.77 0.29
CA LEU A 269 -8.90 10.09 1.19
C LEU A 269 -8.21 8.79 1.61
N ASP A 270 -6.91 8.70 1.34
CA ASP A 270 -6.11 7.59 1.85
C ASP A 270 -5.75 7.84 3.33
N ALA A 271 -6.23 6.97 4.21
CA ALA A 271 -6.03 7.09 5.65
C ALA A 271 -4.54 6.96 6.05
N TYR A 272 -3.73 6.24 5.27
CA TYR A 272 -2.29 6.11 5.50
C TYR A 272 -1.55 7.39 5.11
N ASP A 273 -1.97 8.08 4.06
CA ASP A 273 -1.42 9.40 3.71
C ASP A 273 -1.72 10.44 4.80
N ILE A 274 -2.96 10.46 5.31
CA ILE A 274 -3.35 11.33 6.43
C ILE A 274 -2.55 11.00 7.70
N TYR A 275 -2.39 9.71 8.00
CA TYR A 275 -1.52 9.24 9.09
C TYR A 275 -0.09 9.75 8.92
N GLN A 276 0.47 9.68 7.71
CA GLN A 276 1.85 10.14 7.45
C GLN A 276 2.02 11.63 7.72
N HIS A 277 1.04 12.46 7.35
CA HIS A 277 1.11 13.90 7.62
C HIS A 277 1.28 14.21 9.11
N LEU A 278 0.58 13.47 9.98
CA LEU A 278 0.76 13.62 11.43
C LEU A 278 2.14 13.11 11.89
N MET A 279 2.61 11.99 11.34
CA MET A 279 3.92 11.43 11.70
C MET A 279 5.08 12.35 11.28
N ASP A 280 4.98 12.97 10.10
CA ASP A 280 5.94 13.97 9.63
C ASP A 280 5.92 15.20 10.55
N TYR A 281 4.74 15.75 10.85
CA TYR A 281 4.62 16.88 11.78
C TYR A 281 5.17 16.57 13.18
N TRP A 282 4.91 15.36 13.67
CA TRP A 282 5.46 14.91 14.95
C TRP A 282 6.99 14.88 14.93
N ALA A 283 7.58 14.26 13.91
CA ALA A 283 9.03 14.15 13.79
C ALA A 283 9.72 15.50 13.53
N GLU A 284 9.10 16.39 12.77
CA GLU A 284 9.73 17.67 12.39
C GLU A 284 9.51 18.78 13.41
N THR A 285 8.39 18.74 14.15
CA THR A 285 7.97 19.86 15.00
C THR A 285 7.69 19.46 16.44
N MET A 286 6.84 18.45 16.69
CA MET A 286 6.32 18.23 18.06
C MET A 286 7.21 17.38 18.96
N GLN A 287 8.05 16.50 18.40
CA GLN A 287 8.74 15.50 19.22
C GLN A 287 9.60 16.13 20.32
N ASP A 288 10.30 17.22 20.01
CA ASP A 288 11.20 17.88 20.95
C ASP A 288 10.43 18.41 22.17
N ASP A 289 9.24 18.98 21.98
CA ASP A 289 8.38 19.46 23.06
C ASP A 289 7.90 18.34 23.99
N ALA A 290 7.77 17.12 23.48
CA ALA A 290 7.30 15.96 24.25
C ALA A 290 8.43 15.25 25.00
N TYR A 291 9.70 15.40 24.58
CA TYR A 291 10.85 14.77 25.23
C TYR A 291 11.54 15.64 26.30
N LEU A 292 11.08 16.88 26.53
CA LEU A 292 11.55 17.81 27.57
C LEU A 292 10.96 17.51 28.98
#